data_AF-A0A7X8ARE2-F1
#
_entry.id   AF-A0A7X8ARE2-F1
#
_cell.length_a   1.000
_cell.length_b   1.000
_cell.length_c   1.000
_cell.angle_alpha   90.00
_cell.angle_beta   90.00
_cell.angle_gamma   90.00
#
_symmetry.space_group_name_H-M   'P 1'
#
loop_
_entity.id
_entity.type
_entity.pdbx_description
1 polymer ?
#
loop_
_entity_poly.entity_id
_entity_poly.type
_entity_poly.pdbx_seq_one_letter_code
_entity_poly.pdbx_strand_id
1 'polypeptide(L)'
;IQIVDKKAKFDYSKCIGCGECVTVCPSDAIKTSWGSSSEILEEKMVEYAYGIKKYFEDRISFLNFVMDVSADCDCLPWHDLNLVPDIGLFGSKDIVSVDQASYDAVKKAEALRVPSLNNKSLINEDKFYQIHNVSGLRQLEYAEKIALGERNYKIIEI
;
A
#
# COMPACT_ATOMS: atom_id res chain seq x y z
N ILE A 1 24.28 -11.39 -6.08
CA ILE A 1 24.33 -12.86 -5.88
C ILE A 1 25.59 -13.36 -6.59
N GLN A 2 26.36 -14.22 -5.95
CA GLN A 2 27.57 -14.81 -6.55
C GLN A 2 27.48 -16.33 -6.50
N ILE A 3 28.05 -17.01 -7.49
CA ILE A 3 28.18 -18.48 -7.46
C ILE A 3 29.53 -18.82 -6.82
N VAL A 4 29.50 -19.53 -5.70
CA VAL A 4 30.68 -20.04 -4.98
C VAL A 4 30.50 -21.54 -4.80
N ASP A 5 31.46 -22.35 -5.23
CA ASP A 5 31.39 -23.82 -5.15
C ASP A 5 30.09 -24.42 -5.73
N LYS A 6 29.67 -23.90 -6.89
CA LYS A 6 28.40 -24.26 -7.56
C LYS A 6 27.13 -23.97 -6.74
N LYS A 7 27.22 -23.14 -5.69
CA LYS A 7 26.09 -22.70 -4.87
C LYS A 7 25.90 -21.19 -4.94
N ALA A 8 24.65 -20.74 -4.90
CA ALA A 8 24.34 -19.32 -4.80
C ALA A 8 24.67 -18.81 -3.39
N LYS A 9 25.52 -17.79 -3.31
CA LYS A 9 25.84 -17.05 -2.09
C LYS A 9 25.25 -15.64 -2.17
N PHE A 10 24.52 -15.28 -1.12
CA PHE A 10 23.84 -13.99 -0.99
C PHE A 10 24.65 -13.07 -0.09
N ASP A 11 24.82 -11.84 -0.55
CA ASP A 11 25.24 -10.73 0.29
C ASP A 11 23.98 -9.99 0.72
N TYR A 12 23.46 -10.33 1.90
CA TYR A 12 22.21 -9.76 2.41
C TYR A 12 22.32 -8.27 2.70
N SER A 13 23.53 -7.73 2.89
CA SER A 13 23.74 -6.28 3.08
C SER A 13 23.37 -5.46 1.84
N LYS A 14 23.36 -6.09 0.66
CA LYS A 14 23.00 -5.47 -0.62
C LYS A 14 21.61 -5.91 -1.11
N CYS A 15 20.89 -6.71 -0.34
CA CYS A 15 19.59 -7.23 -0.75
C CYS A 15 18.52 -6.15 -0.60
N ILE A 16 17.93 -5.72 -1.72
CA ILE A 16 16.80 -4.78 -1.72
C ILE A 16 15.45 -5.47 -1.60
N GLY A 17 15.40 -6.81 -1.46
CA GLY A 17 14.16 -7.56 -1.29
C GLY A 17 13.23 -7.53 -2.50
N CYS A 18 13.76 -7.48 -3.73
CA CYS A 18 12.97 -7.45 -4.96
C CYS A 18 12.26 -8.79 -5.30
N GLY A 19 12.62 -9.90 -4.63
CA GLY A 19 11.98 -11.20 -4.84
C GLY A 19 12.38 -11.94 -6.13
N GLU A 20 13.05 -11.29 -7.08
CA GLU A 20 13.41 -11.89 -8.38
C GLU A 20 14.15 -13.23 -8.24
N CYS A 21 15.08 -13.31 -7.30
CA CYS A 21 15.85 -14.54 -7.06
C CYS A 21 14.99 -15.71 -6.54
N VAL A 22 13.90 -15.43 -5.84
CA VAL A 22 12.92 -16.44 -5.40
C VAL A 22 12.15 -16.93 -6.61
N THR A 23 11.60 -16.01 -7.41
CA THR A 23 10.77 -16.29 -8.58
C THR A 23 11.48 -17.13 -9.64
N VAL A 24 12.75 -16.84 -9.91
CA VAL A 24 13.51 -17.54 -10.97
C VAL A 24 14.18 -18.84 -10.50
N CYS A 25 14.05 -19.22 -9.23
CA CYS A 25 14.75 -20.38 -8.69
C CYS A 25 14.11 -21.69 -9.20
N PRO A 26 14.78 -22.47 -10.07
CA PRO A 26 14.15 -23.65 -10.67
C PRO A 26 13.96 -24.82 -9.68
N SER A 27 14.65 -24.77 -8.55
CA SER A 27 14.62 -25.80 -7.51
C SER A 27 13.88 -25.38 -6.25
N ASP A 28 13.25 -24.20 -6.24
CA ASP A 28 12.56 -23.65 -5.08
C ASP A 28 13.43 -23.56 -3.81
N ALA A 29 14.76 -23.55 -3.97
CA ALA A 29 15.73 -23.56 -2.88
C ALA A 29 15.86 -22.19 -2.20
N ILE A 30 15.46 -21.11 -2.87
CA ILE A 30 15.45 -19.75 -2.35
C ILE A 30 14.02 -19.47 -1.88
N LYS A 31 13.86 -19.08 -0.62
CA LYS A 31 12.55 -18.77 -0.02
C LYS A 31 12.47 -17.31 0.37
N THR A 32 11.26 -16.76 0.33
CA THR A 32 10.96 -15.45 0.89
C THR A 32 11.25 -15.47 2.39
N SER A 33 12.00 -14.48 2.87
CA SER A 33 12.16 -14.26 4.30
C SER A 33 10.94 -13.49 4.80
N TRP A 34 10.06 -14.17 5.52
CA TRP A 34 8.81 -13.60 6.06
C TRP A 34 9.01 -12.78 7.35
N GLY A 35 10.24 -12.32 7.61
CA GLY A 35 10.62 -11.61 8.85
C GLY A 35 10.87 -10.11 8.69
N SER A 36 10.67 -9.54 7.50
CA SER A 36 10.76 -8.08 7.30
C SER A 36 9.51 -7.39 7.87
N SER A 37 9.68 -6.23 8.51
CA SER A 37 8.53 -5.42 8.93
C SER A 37 7.71 -4.96 7.72
N SER A 38 6.40 -4.81 7.91
CA SER A 38 5.49 -4.21 6.93
C SER A 38 6.00 -2.85 6.47
N GLU A 39 6.61 -2.08 7.38
CA GLU A 39 7.18 -0.76 7.11
C GLU A 39 8.21 -0.76 5.97
N ILE A 40 9.10 -1.76 5.94
CA ILE A 40 10.14 -1.83 4.89
C ILE A 40 9.50 -2.05 3.51
N LEU A 41 8.43 -2.85 3.46
CA LEU A 41 7.69 -3.08 2.22
C LEU A 41 6.98 -1.81 1.78
N GLU A 42 6.29 -1.15 2.72
CA GLU A 42 5.58 0.11 2.51
C GLU A 42 6.51 1.21 1.96
N GLU A 43 7.69 1.38 2.56
CA GLU A 43 8.70 2.35 2.12
C GLU A 43 9.21 2.04 0.70
N LYS A 44 9.47 0.77 0.39
CA LYS A 44 9.90 0.38 -0.97
C LYS A 44 8.83 0.66 -2.01
N MET A 45 7.55 0.40 -1.72
CA MET A 45 6.46 0.73 -2.64
C MET A 45 6.46 2.22 -3.01
N VAL A 46 6.68 3.08 -2.02
CA VAL A 46 6.81 4.53 -2.19
C VAL A 46 8.03 4.89 -3.04
N GLU A 47 9.18 4.24 -2.84
CA GLU A 47 10.39 4.46 -3.66
C GLU A 47 10.18 4.08 -5.14
N TYR A 48 9.46 2.99 -5.41
CA TYR A 48 9.11 2.61 -6.78
C TYR A 48 8.16 3.63 -7.41
N ALA A 49 7.15 4.10 -6.68
CA ALA A 49 6.26 5.17 -7.14
C ALA A 49 7.02 6.47 -7.43
N TYR A 50 8.02 6.80 -6.60
CA TYR A 50 8.91 7.93 -6.81
C TYR A 50 9.68 7.85 -8.13
N GLY A 51 10.18 6.66 -8.48
CA GLY A 51 10.83 6.44 -9.78
C GLY A 51 9.91 6.79 -10.96
N ILE A 52 8.63 6.39 -10.89
CA ILE A 52 7.63 6.69 -11.92
C ILE A 52 7.29 8.18 -11.96
N LYS A 53 7.02 8.80 -10.80
CA LYS A 53 6.73 10.25 -10.74
C LYS A 53 7.87 11.06 -11.34
N LYS A 54 9.13 10.72 -11.00
CA LYS A 54 10.31 11.40 -11.53
C LYS A 54 10.46 11.28 -13.04
N TYR A 55 10.04 10.16 -13.64
CA TYR A 55 10.10 9.98 -15.09
C TYR A 55 9.08 10.84 -15.84
N PHE A 56 7.85 10.94 -15.32
CA PHE A 56 6.78 11.69 -15.97
C PHE A 56 6.75 13.19 -15.60
N GLU A 57 7.33 13.56 -14.45
CA GLU A 57 7.29 14.91 -13.89
C GLU A 57 5.85 15.43 -13.83
N ASP A 58 5.55 16.58 -14.42
CA ASP A 58 4.21 17.19 -14.38
C ASP A 58 3.19 16.59 -15.38
N ARG A 59 3.65 15.64 -16.22
CA ARG A 59 2.84 15.02 -17.27
C ARG A 59 2.02 13.82 -16.78
N ILE A 60 1.84 13.69 -15.47
CA ILE A 60 1.04 12.65 -14.83
C ILE A 60 -0.12 13.29 -14.04
N SER A 61 -1.20 12.54 -13.88
CA SER A 61 -2.32 12.85 -12.99
C SER A 61 -2.75 11.56 -12.33
N PHE A 62 -3.28 11.65 -11.12
CA PHE A 62 -3.67 10.51 -10.31
C PHE A 62 -5.18 10.54 -10.08
N LEU A 63 -5.80 9.36 -10.16
CA LEU A 63 -7.23 9.15 -9.95
C LEU A 63 -7.40 7.93 -9.05
N ASN A 64 -8.09 8.11 -7.93
CA ASN A 64 -8.44 7.04 -7.01
C ASN A 64 -9.94 6.76 -7.12
N PHE A 65 -10.29 5.49 -7.24
CA PHE A 65 -11.66 5.00 -7.22
C PHE A 65 -11.86 4.34 -5.86
N VAL A 66 -12.52 5.04 -4.95
CA VAL A 66 -12.75 4.58 -3.58
C VAL A 66 -14.14 3.95 -3.53
N MET A 67 -14.18 2.72 -4.02
CA MET A 67 -15.37 1.86 -4.11
C MET A 67 -14.96 0.42 -3.83
N ASP A 68 -15.92 -0.41 -3.44
CA ASP A 68 -15.68 -1.82 -3.11
C ASP A 68 -14.50 -2.03 -2.13
N VAL A 69 -14.39 -1.16 -1.12
CA VAL A 69 -13.26 -1.17 -0.18
C VAL A 69 -13.29 -2.45 0.65
N SER A 70 -12.32 -3.30 0.41
CA SER A 70 -12.17 -4.64 0.97
C SER A 70 -11.45 -4.67 2.32
N ALA A 71 -11.72 -5.70 3.13
CA ALA A 71 -10.98 -5.98 4.35
C ALA A 71 -9.59 -6.58 4.06
N ASP A 72 -9.56 -7.47 3.07
CA ASP A 72 -8.39 -8.23 2.63
C ASP A 72 -8.12 -7.98 1.15
N CYS A 73 -7.18 -8.72 0.55
CA CYS A 73 -7.05 -8.75 -0.90
C CYS A 73 -8.36 -9.25 -1.54
N ASP A 74 -8.98 -8.38 -2.32
CA ASP A 74 -10.21 -8.59 -3.08
C ASP A 74 -10.11 -9.69 -4.16
N CYS A 75 -8.88 -10.09 -4.50
CA CYS A 75 -8.61 -11.16 -5.46
C CYS A 75 -8.80 -12.58 -4.88
N LEU A 76 -9.03 -12.72 -3.57
CA LEU A 76 -9.15 -14.00 -2.89
C LEU A 76 -10.62 -14.43 -2.74
N PRO A 77 -10.96 -15.72 -2.93
CA PRO A 77 -12.35 -16.18 -2.92
C PRO A 77 -13.02 -16.13 -1.54
N TRP A 78 -12.26 -15.85 -0.49
CA TRP A 78 -12.76 -15.66 0.89
C TRP A 78 -12.85 -14.18 1.28
N HIS A 79 -12.75 -13.27 0.32
CA HIS A 79 -12.86 -11.84 0.58
C HIS A 79 -14.22 -11.50 1.24
N ASP A 80 -14.18 -10.66 2.27
CA ASP A 80 -15.33 -10.29 3.10
C ASP A 80 -16.30 -9.34 2.34
N LEU A 81 -17.39 -8.94 2.99
CA LEU A 81 -18.19 -7.79 2.53
C LEU A 81 -17.34 -6.50 2.55
N ASN A 82 -17.73 -5.52 1.73
CA ASN A 82 -17.09 -4.20 1.72
C ASN A 82 -17.09 -3.58 3.13
N LEU A 83 -15.96 -2.99 3.53
CA LEU A 83 -15.76 -2.34 4.82
C LEU A 83 -16.57 -1.06 4.97
N VAL A 84 -16.73 -0.31 3.89
CA VAL A 84 -17.46 0.96 3.85
C VAL A 84 -18.30 1.03 2.57
N PRO A 85 -19.37 1.84 2.54
CA PRO A 85 -20.06 2.17 1.30
C PRO A 85 -19.10 2.82 0.29
N ASP A 86 -19.47 2.76 -0.99
CA ASP A 86 -18.75 3.48 -2.03
C ASP A 86 -18.70 4.98 -1.72
N ILE A 87 -17.49 5.54 -1.80
CA ILE A 87 -17.22 6.94 -1.47
C ILE A 87 -17.18 7.79 -2.74
N GLY A 88 -16.60 7.24 -3.81
CA GLY A 88 -16.53 7.90 -5.12
C GLY A 88 -15.11 8.06 -5.61
N LEU A 89 -14.89 9.10 -6.42
CA LEU A 89 -13.62 9.32 -7.13
C LEU A 89 -12.89 10.54 -6.56
N PHE A 90 -11.58 10.40 -6.41
CA PHE A 90 -10.68 11.50 -6.07
C PHE A 90 -9.67 11.69 -7.19
N GLY A 91 -9.31 12.94 -7.47
CA GLY A 91 -8.33 13.27 -8.49
C GLY A 91 -7.36 14.35 -8.02
N SER A 92 -6.08 14.20 -8.35
CA SER A 92 -5.06 15.21 -8.07
C SER A 92 -3.89 15.13 -9.04
N LYS A 93 -3.10 16.21 -9.10
CA LYS A 93 -1.76 16.21 -9.68
C LYS A 93 -0.69 15.71 -8.72
N ASP A 94 -1.02 15.60 -7.44
CA ASP A 94 -0.13 15.09 -6.40
C ASP A 94 -0.66 13.75 -5.86
N ILE A 95 0.12 12.69 -6.06
CA ILE A 95 -0.18 11.32 -5.62
C ILE A 95 -0.40 11.23 -4.10
N VAL A 96 0.38 11.97 -3.30
CA VAL A 96 0.30 11.88 -1.84
C VAL A 96 -0.98 12.52 -1.34
N SER A 97 -1.37 13.66 -1.93
CA SER A 97 -2.59 14.37 -1.56
C SER A 97 -3.86 13.57 -1.88
N VAL A 98 -3.90 12.86 -3.02
CA VAL A 98 -5.08 12.07 -3.43
C VAL A 98 -5.22 10.79 -2.61
N ASP A 99 -4.10 10.15 -2.27
CA ASP A 99 -4.09 8.98 -1.41
C ASP A 99 -4.48 9.35 0.03
N GLN A 100 -3.96 10.47 0.56
CA GLN A 100 -4.35 10.98 1.87
C GLN A 100 -5.85 11.32 1.92
N ALA A 101 -6.37 12.01 0.90
CA ALA A 101 -7.80 12.32 0.81
C ALA A 101 -8.68 11.06 0.76
N SER A 102 -8.26 10.06 -0.03
CA SER A 102 -8.95 8.78 -0.17
C SER A 102 -8.97 8.02 1.15
N TYR A 103 -7.81 7.93 1.82
CA TYR A 103 -7.64 7.25 3.09
C TYR A 103 -8.45 7.92 4.22
N ASP A 104 -8.42 9.26 4.30
CA ASP A 104 -9.22 10.01 5.28
C ASP A 104 -10.72 9.84 5.04
N ALA A 105 -11.16 9.78 3.79
CA ALA A 105 -12.56 9.53 3.45
C ALA A 105 -13.01 8.14 3.92
N VAL A 106 -12.20 7.10 3.69
CA VAL A 106 -12.47 5.74 4.19
C VAL A 106 -12.52 5.72 5.72
N LYS A 107 -11.62 6.42 6.41
CA LYS A 107 -11.64 6.53 7.88
C LYS A 107 -12.91 7.20 8.38
N LYS A 108 -13.33 8.29 7.74
CA LYS A 108 -14.51 9.07 8.09
C LYS A 108 -15.81 8.31 7.86
N ALA A 109 -15.89 7.52 6.79
CA ALA A 109 -17.08 6.73 6.47
C ALA A 109 -17.44 5.75 7.60
N GLU A 110 -18.74 5.51 7.79
CA GLU A 110 -19.20 4.48 8.74
C GLU A 110 -18.87 3.09 8.20
N ALA A 111 -18.25 2.25 9.04
CA ALA A 111 -18.02 0.86 8.69
C ALA A 111 -19.34 0.10 8.53
N LEU A 112 -19.45 -0.66 7.45
CA LEU A 112 -20.47 -1.70 7.34
C LEU A 112 -20.22 -2.76 8.42
N ARG A 113 -21.31 -3.37 8.91
CA ARG A 113 -21.21 -4.43 9.92
C ARG A 113 -20.70 -5.70 9.27
N VAL A 114 -19.39 -5.90 9.33
CA VAL A 114 -18.70 -7.02 8.69
C VAL A 114 -18.01 -7.93 9.72
N PRO A 115 -17.89 -9.24 9.43
CA PRO A 115 -17.17 -10.20 10.26
C PRO A 115 -15.74 -9.79 10.61
N SER A 116 -14.97 -9.27 9.66
CA SER A 116 -13.59 -8.79 9.86
C SER A 116 -13.46 -7.71 10.95
N LEU A 117 -14.52 -6.95 11.20
CA LEU A 117 -14.59 -5.94 12.28
C LEU A 117 -15.35 -6.41 13.51
N ASN A 118 -15.63 -7.72 13.65
CA ASN A 118 -16.49 -8.28 14.69
C ASN A 118 -17.87 -7.57 14.76
N ASN A 119 -18.41 -7.17 13.61
CA ASN A 119 -19.66 -6.42 13.47
C ASN A 119 -19.70 -5.07 14.22
N LYS A 120 -18.55 -4.48 14.54
CA LYS A 120 -18.46 -3.13 15.11
C LYS A 120 -18.75 -2.08 14.04
N SER A 121 -19.49 -1.04 14.39
CA SER A 121 -19.57 0.19 13.59
C SER A 121 -18.43 1.10 14.05
N LEU A 122 -17.50 1.38 13.14
CA LEU A 122 -16.35 2.25 13.36
C LEU A 122 -16.48 3.50 12.49
N ILE A 123 -16.32 4.68 13.10
CA ILE A 123 -16.46 5.99 12.44
C ILE A 123 -15.28 6.86 12.85
N ASN A 124 -14.62 7.51 11.89
CA ASN A 124 -13.39 8.29 12.10
C ASN A 124 -12.20 7.48 12.65
N GLU A 125 -12.22 6.17 12.44
CA GLU A 125 -11.18 5.24 12.89
C GLU A 125 -10.48 4.56 11.71
N ASP A 126 -9.22 4.18 11.91
CA ASP A 126 -8.45 3.40 10.94
C ASP A 126 -8.90 1.93 10.94
N LYS A 127 -9.82 1.60 10.04
CA LYS A 127 -10.40 0.27 9.89
C LYS A 127 -9.35 -0.77 9.52
N PHE A 128 -8.34 -0.42 8.72
CA PHE A 128 -7.27 -1.34 8.33
C PHE A 128 -6.38 -1.68 9.51
N TYR A 129 -6.05 -0.69 10.34
CA TYR A 129 -5.30 -0.94 11.57
C TYR A 129 -6.07 -1.82 12.55
N GLN A 130 -7.39 -1.66 12.67
CA GLN A 130 -8.20 -2.53 13.54
C GLN A 130 -8.22 -4.00 13.09
N ILE A 131 -8.11 -4.27 11.78
CA ILE A 131 -8.14 -5.62 11.23
C ILE A 131 -6.74 -6.26 11.23
N HIS A 132 -5.74 -5.51 10.77
CA HIS A 132 -4.40 -6.04 10.45
C HIS A 132 -3.29 -5.60 11.39
N ASN A 133 -3.57 -4.65 12.29
CA ASN A 133 -2.57 -4.00 13.14
C ASN A 133 -1.45 -3.31 12.32
N VAL A 134 -1.79 -2.88 11.09
CA VAL A 134 -0.93 -2.15 10.14
C VAL A 134 -1.72 -0.96 9.62
N SER A 135 -1.09 0.22 9.55
CA SER A 135 -1.73 1.46 9.10
C SER A 135 -1.13 1.94 7.80
N GLY A 136 -1.98 2.31 6.83
CA GLY A 136 -1.55 2.92 5.57
C GLY A 136 -0.86 4.29 5.72
N LEU A 137 -0.88 4.89 6.91
CA LEU A 137 -0.22 6.17 7.17
C LEU A 137 1.29 6.12 6.97
N ARG A 138 1.93 4.96 7.19
CA ARG A 138 3.38 4.85 7.05
C ARG A 138 3.85 5.17 5.64
N GLN A 139 3.11 4.73 4.61
CA GLN A 139 3.41 5.04 3.21
C GLN A 139 3.31 6.55 2.95
N LEU A 140 2.24 7.20 3.43
CA LEU A 140 2.00 8.63 3.23
C LEU A 140 3.06 9.50 3.92
N GLU A 141 3.43 9.15 5.15
CA GLU A 141 4.48 9.84 5.90
C GLU A 141 5.85 9.73 5.24
N TYR A 142 6.21 8.52 4.78
CA TYR A 142 7.47 8.32 4.09
C TYR A 142 7.49 9.00 2.72
N ALA A 143 6.37 8.98 1.99
CA ALA A 143 6.21 9.67 0.72
C ALA A 143 6.47 11.18 0.84
N GLU A 144 5.89 11.82 1.85
CA GLU A 144 6.17 13.23 2.14
C GLU A 144 7.63 13.47 2.52
N LYS A 145 8.20 12.60 3.37
CA LYS A 145 9.61 12.69 3.80
C LYS A 145 10.59 12.65 2.63
N ILE A 146 10.32 11.87 1.58
CA ILE A 146 11.19 11.79 0.39
C ILE A 146 10.81 12.81 -0.70
N ALA A 147 9.91 13.75 -0.40
CA ALA A 147 9.39 14.74 -1.34
C ALA A 147 8.69 14.13 -2.56
N LEU A 148 7.99 12.99 -2.38
CA LEU A 148 7.10 12.43 -3.39
C LEU A 148 5.85 13.29 -3.58
N GLY A 149 5.44 14.07 -2.60
CA GLY A 149 4.25 14.92 -2.62
C GLY A 149 3.93 15.46 -1.23
N GLU A 150 2.81 16.15 -1.11
CA GLU A 150 2.33 16.73 0.14
C GLU A 150 1.11 16.00 0.67
N ARG A 151 1.04 15.81 1.99
CA ARG A 151 -0.14 15.23 2.64
C ARG A 151 -1.26 16.24 2.82
N ASN A 152 -0.96 17.53 2.79
CA ASN A 152 -1.98 18.56 2.91
C ASN A 152 -2.79 18.64 1.62
N TYR A 153 -4.11 18.71 1.74
CA TYR A 153 -5.00 18.81 0.61
C TYR A 153 -6.21 19.69 0.94
N LYS A 154 -6.89 20.14 -0.10
CA LYS A 154 -8.20 20.79 -0.02
C LYS A 154 -9.13 20.12 -1.01
N ILE A 155 -10.28 19.66 -0.53
CA ILE A 155 -11.32 19.11 -1.39
C ILE A 155 -12.03 20.24 -2.15
N ILE A 156 -12.19 20.03 -3.45
CA ILE A 156 -13.00 20.85 -4.34
C ILE A 156 -14.03 19.90 -4.96
N GLU A 157 -15.30 20.08 -4.60
CA GLU A 157 -16.40 19.32 -5.18
C GLU A 157 -16.76 19.90 -6.56
N ILE A 158 -17.04 19.03 -7.53
CA ILE A 158 -17.38 19.36 -8.92
C ILE A 158 -18.78 18.86 -9.22
#